data_AF-A0A0D6LND2-F1
#
_entry.id   AF-A0A0D6LND2-F1
#
_cell.length_a   1.000
_cell.length_b   1.000
_cell.length_c   1.000
_cell.angle_alpha   90.00
_cell.angle_beta   90.00
_cell.angle_gamma   90.00
#
_symmetry.space_group_name_H-M   'P 1'
#
loop_
_entity.id
_entity.type
_entity.pdbx_description
1 polymer ?
#
loop_
_entity_poly.entity_id
_entity_poly.type
_entity_poly.pdbx_seq_one_letter_code
_entity_poly.pdbx_strand_id
1 'polypeptide(L)'
;MQCWDDELLSSGVSDVERAKQRSYIYGGLGSVIGHEFMHGFDNEGVLYDENGNHRRSWLPDEFYNQFHERTSCLIKMYNDSKISRTNLKVDGIKTLPENIADNEGVKLAFK
;
A
#
# COMPACT_ATOMS: atom_id res chain seq x y z
N MET A 1 32.22 -43.49 -11.99
CA MET A 1 31.75 -42.77 -13.19
C MET A 1 30.25 -42.89 -13.17
N GLN A 2 29.58 -41.77 -12.91
CA GLN A 2 28.23 -41.71 -12.37
C GLN A 2 27.27 -41.41 -13.53
N CYS A 3 26.49 -42.42 -13.91
CA CYS A 3 25.23 -42.24 -14.62
C CYS A 3 24.18 -42.05 -13.52
N TRP A 4 23.47 -40.93 -13.48
CA TRP A 4 22.04 -40.78 -13.13
C TRP A 4 21.72 -39.30 -13.36
N ASP A 5 20.94 -39.04 -14.40
CA ASP A 5 20.44 -37.72 -14.77
C ASP A 5 19.38 -37.26 -13.74
N ASP A 6 19.71 -36.24 -12.93
CA ASP A 6 18.77 -35.53 -12.04
C ASP A 6 18.30 -34.18 -12.64
N GLU A 7 18.27 -34.05 -13.97
CA GLU A 7 18.03 -32.76 -14.64
C GLU A 7 16.56 -32.47 -15.02
N LEU A 8 15.57 -33.24 -14.54
CA LEU A 8 14.16 -33.03 -14.97
C LEU A 8 13.10 -32.93 -13.86
N LEU A 9 13.47 -32.99 -12.58
CA LEU A 9 12.49 -32.89 -11.46
C LEU A 9 12.76 -31.77 -10.45
N SER A 10 13.84 -30.98 -10.58
CA SER A 10 14.18 -29.90 -9.62
C SER A 10 13.64 -28.52 -10.00
N SER A 11 13.22 -28.30 -11.25
CA SER A 11 12.76 -26.99 -11.73
C SER A 11 11.42 -26.58 -11.10
N GLY A 12 10.46 -27.49 -11.02
CA GLY A 12 9.12 -27.20 -10.50
C GLY A 12 9.06 -26.87 -9.00
N VAL A 13 9.89 -27.51 -8.17
CA VAL A 13 9.97 -27.20 -6.72
C VAL A 13 10.71 -25.88 -6.50
N SER A 14 11.75 -25.59 -7.30
CA SER A 14 12.47 -24.32 -7.23
C SER A 14 11.63 -23.11 -7.66
N ASP A 15 10.71 -23.30 -8.61
CA ASP A 15 9.85 -22.22 -9.10
C ASP A 15 8.71 -21.90 -8.15
N VAL A 16 8.14 -22.91 -7.49
CA VAL A 16 7.15 -22.71 -6.42
C VAL A 16 7.78 -22.00 -5.22
N GLU A 17 8.97 -22.43 -4.78
CA GLU A 17 9.67 -21.76 -3.68
C GLU A 17 10.14 -20.35 -4.05
N ARG A 18 10.58 -20.11 -5.29
CA ARG A 18 10.87 -18.75 -5.79
C ARG A 18 9.61 -17.88 -5.85
N ALA A 19 8.49 -18.43 -6.30
CA ALA A 19 7.22 -17.71 -6.34
C ALA A 19 6.77 -17.33 -4.92
N LYS A 20 6.85 -18.27 -3.99
CA LYS A 20 6.55 -18.06 -2.57
C LYS A 20 7.46 -17.00 -1.94
N GLN A 21 8.76 -17.05 -2.21
CA GLN A 21 9.71 -16.03 -1.75
C GLN A 21 9.37 -14.64 -2.30
N ARG A 22 9.02 -14.54 -3.60
CA ARG A 22 8.55 -13.29 -4.19
C ARG A 22 7.29 -12.80 -3.50
N SER A 23 6.29 -13.65 -3.27
CA SER A 23 5.07 -13.26 -2.57
C SER A 23 5.34 -12.66 -1.19
N TYR A 24 6.30 -13.19 -0.41
CA TYR A 24 6.70 -12.58 0.85
C TYR A 24 7.39 -11.23 0.69
N ILE A 25 8.25 -11.07 -0.32
CA ILE A 25 8.93 -9.81 -0.59
C ILE A 25 7.94 -8.74 -1.04
N TYR A 26 7.04 -9.04 -1.97
CA TYR A 26 6.03 -8.10 -2.42
C TYR A 26 5.03 -7.78 -1.30
N GLY A 27 4.50 -8.79 -0.60
CA GLY A 27 3.55 -8.58 0.49
C GLY A 27 4.12 -7.85 1.70
N GLY A 28 5.41 -8.06 2.00
CA GLY A 28 6.12 -7.42 3.11
C GLY A 28 6.82 -6.12 2.72
N LEU A 29 7.97 -6.23 2.04
CA LEU A 29 8.77 -5.05 1.67
C LEU A 29 8.07 -4.21 0.59
N GLY A 30 7.43 -4.85 -0.38
CA GLY A 30 6.72 -4.13 -1.45
C GLY A 30 5.58 -3.27 -0.93
N SER A 31 4.82 -3.76 0.06
CA SER A 31 3.74 -2.98 0.68
C SER A 31 4.26 -1.79 1.47
N VAL A 32 5.40 -1.94 2.18
CA VAL A 32 6.08 -0.85 2.89
C VAL A 32 6.60 0.20 1.90
N ILE A 33 7.27 -0.21 0.81
CA ILE A 33 7.72 0.73 -0.22
C ILE A 33 6.52 1.46 -0.83
N GLY A 34 5.42 0.75 -1.11
CA GLY A 34 4.18 1.34 -1.60
C GLY A 34 3.56 2.33 -0.61
N HIS A 35 3.59 2.01 0.69
CA HIS A 35 3.11 2.87 1.77
C HIS A 35 3.89 4.19 1.80
N GLU A 36 5.22 4.14 1.87
CA GLU A 36 6.07 5.34 1.91
C GLU A 36 5.94 6.18 0.63
N PHE A 37 5.80 5.53 -0.53
CA PHE A 37 5.54 6.22 -1.78
C PHE A 37 4.19 6.96 -1.76
N MET A 38 3.17 6.36 -1.16
CA MET A 38 1.83 6.92 -1.09
C MET A 38 1.69 8.06 -0.09
N HIS A 39 2.61 8.24 0.86
CA HIS A 39 2.64 9.46 1.67
C HIS A 39 2.86 10.73 0.83
N GLY A 40 3.53 10.63 -0.32
CA GLY A 40 3.61 11.74 -1.28
C GLY A 40 2.24 12.13 -1.90
N PHE A 41 1.23 11.27 -1.77
CA PHE A 41 -0.09 11.43 -2.36
C PHE A 41 -1.23 11.19 -1.35
N ASP A 42 -0.95 11.27 -0.05
CA ASP A 42 -1.98 11.26 0.99
C ASP A 42 -2.64 12.64 1.12
N ASN A 43 -3.52 12.84 2.10
CA ASN A 43 -4.27 14.09 2.23
C ASN A 43 -3.40 15.33 2.51
N GLU A 44 -2.18 15.16 2.99
CA GLU A 44 -1.20 16.24 3.16
C GLU A 44 -0.21 16.26 1.99
N GLY A 45 0.26 15.09 1.56
CA GLY A 45 1.22 14.92 0.46
C GLY A 45 0.74 15.55 -0.85
N VAL A 46 -0.55 15.42 -1.19
CA VAL A 46 -1.13 16.04 -2.40
C VAL A 46 -1.08 17.57 -2.43
N LEU A 47 -0.66 18.23 -1.35
CA LEU A 47 -0.47 19.67 -1.30
C LEU A 47 0.95 20.10 -1.70
N TYR A 48 1.88 19.17 -1.85
CA TYR A 48 3.27 19.42 -2.21
C TYR A 48 3.58 19.01 -3.65
N ASP A 49 4.30 19.86 -4.37
CA ASP A 49 4.76 19.56 -5.73
C ASP A 49 6.01 18.66 -5.72
N GLU A 50 6.53 18.31 -6.90
CA GLU A 50 7.66 17.39 -7.07
C GLU A 50 8.98 17.88 -6.45
N ASN A 51 9.06 19.18 -6.14
CA ASN A 51 10.21 19.79 -5.48
C ASN A 51 9.98 19.96 -3.96
N GLY A 52 8.84 19.52 -3.45
CA GLY A 52 8.45 19.66 -2.05
C GLY A 52 7.92 21.05 -1.70
N ASN A 53 7.49 21.86 -2.68
CA ASN A 53 6.85 23.14 -2.37
C ASN A 53 5.36 22.95 -2.10
N HIS A 54 4.85 23.55 -1.04
CA HIS A 54 3.41 23.56 -0.77
C HIS A 54 2.65 24.40 -1.81
N ARG A 55 2.06 23.74 -2.80
CA ARG A 55 1.49 24.37 -3.99
C ARG A 55 0.27 23.60 -4.51
N ARG A 56 -0.86 23.62 -3.80
CA ARG A 56 -2.15 22.99 -4.21
C ARG A 56 -2.53 23.10 -5.70
N SER A 57 -2.18 24.20 -6.38
CA SER A 57 -2.50 24.41 -7.81
C SER A 57 -1.72 23.52 -8.79
N TRP A 58 -0.84 22.64 -8.33
CA TRP A 58 -0.16 21.64 -9.17
C TRP A 58 -1.08 20.52 -9.66
N LEU A 59 -2.22 20.31 -8.99
CA LEU A 59 -3.29 19.41 -9.40
C LEU A 59 -4.58 20.21 -9.70
N PRO A 60 -5.43 19.73 -10.63
CA PRO A 60 -6.70 20.39 -10.95
C PRO A 60 -7.71 20.26 -9.81
N ASP A 61 -8.62 21.23 -9.66
CA ASP A 61 -9.65 21.20 -8.61
C ASP A 61 -10.54 19.94 -8.66
N GLU A 62 -10.79 19.42 -9.85
CA GLU A 62 -11.54 18.17 -10.07
C GLU A 62 -10.86 16.97 -9.39
N PHE A 63 -9.52 16.93 -9.35
CA PHE A 63 -8.81 15.89 -8.61
C PHE A 63 -9.15 15.96 -7.13
N TYR A 64 -9.12 17.15 -6.52
CA TYR A 64 -9.40 17.31 -5.09
C TYR A 64 -10.83 16.91 -4.75
N ASN A 65 -11.81 17.23 -5.60
CA ASN A 65 -13.19 16.81 -5.41
C ASN A 65 -13.31 15.28 -5.34
N GLN A 66 -12.74 14.58 -6.33
CA GLN A 66 -12.76 13.11 -6.38
C GLN A 66 -11.92 12.48 -5.26
N PHE A 67 -10.81 13.12 -4.90
CA PHE A 67 -9.94 12.68 -3.80
C PHE A 67 -10.67 12.75 -2.46
N HIS A 68 -11.37 13.86 -2.18
CA HIS A 68 -12.17 14.01 -0.97
C HIS A 68 -13.33 13.02 -0.91
N GLU A 69 -14.01 12.77 -2.02
CA GLU A 69 -15.07 11.76 -2.08
C GLU A 69 -14.54 10.37 -1.70
N ARG A 70 -13.41 9.94 -2.29
CA ARG A 70 -12.82 8.63 -2.02
C ARG A 70 -12.28 8.51 -0.59
N THR A 71 -11.59 9.53 -0.11
CA THR A 71 -11.01 9.53 1.24
C THR A 71 -12.08 9.60 2.33
N SER A 72 -13.25 10.19 2.05
CA SER A 72 -14.41 10.14 2.96
C SER A 72 -14.89 8.70 3.23
N CYS A 73 -14.77 7.80 2.25
CA CYS A 73 -15.08 6.38 2.42
C CYS A 73 -14.11 5.71 3.41
N LEU A 74 -12.81 6.01 3.30
CA LEU A 74 -11.81 5.52 4.25
C LEU A 74 -12.06 6.06 5.66
N ILE A 75 -12.31 7.37 5.81
CA ILE A 75 -12.66 7.96 7.11
C ILE A 75 -13.82 7.20 7.75
N LYS A 76 -14.89 6.94 7.00
CA LYS A 76 -16.07 6.21 7.49
C LYS A 76 -15.71 4.78 7.91
N MET A 77 -15.00 4.04 7.06
CA MET A 77 -14.59 2.66 7.35
C MET A 77 -13.79 2.55 8.66
N TYR A 78 -12.84 3.46 8.87
CA TYR A 78 -12.03 3.44 10.09
C TYR A 78 -12.79 3.99 11.31
N ASN A 79 -13.67 4.98 11.17
CA ASN A 79 -14.53 5.44 12.27
C ASN A 79 -15.47 4.34 12.83
N ASP A 80 -15.89 3.42 11.96
CA ASP A 80 -16.71 2.27 12.34
C ASP A 80 -15.89 1.13 12.96
N SER A 81 -14.56 1.21 12.91
CA SER A 81 -13.64 0.21 13.46
C SER A 81 -13.37 0.43 14.95
N LYS A 82 -13.23 -0.67 15.69
CA LYS A 82 -12.88 -0.68 17.11
C LYS A 82 -11.59 -1.44 17.36
N ILE A 83 -10.77 -0.91 18.25
CA ILE A 83 -9.55 -1.57 18.71
C ILE A 83 -9.97 -2.69 19.66
N SER A 84 -9.77 -3.95 19.25
CA SER A 84 -10.27 -5.14 19.97
C SER A 84 -9.85 -5.22 21.44
N ARG A 85 -8.64 -4.74 21.78
CA ARG A 85 -8.08 -4.82 23.14
C ARG A 85 -8.56 -3.71 24.08
N THR A 86 -9.00 -2.57 23.55
CA THR A 86 -9.37 -1.39 24.35
C THR A 86 -10.83 -1.00 24.18
N ASN A 87 -11.51 -1.55 23.17
CA ASN A 87 -12.87 -1.19 22.74
C ASN A 87 -13.02 0.30 22.35
N LEU A 88 -11.91 1.01 22.16
CA LEU A 88 -11.88 2.38 21.67
C LEU A 88 -12.17 2.39 20.17
N LYS A 89 -12.86 3.44 19.70
CA LYS A 89 -13.04 3.70 18.28
C LYS A 89 -11.77 4.29 17.69
N VAL A 90 -11.47 3.91 16.44
CA VAL A 90 -10.43 4.59 15.66
C VAL A 90 -10.98 5.94 15.21
N ASP A 91 -10.14 6.97 15.23
CA ASP A 91 -10.45 8.27 14.64
C ASP A 91 -9.95 8.25 13.18
N GLY A 92 -10.86 7.99 12.26
CA GLY A 92 -10.56 7.84 10.84
C GLY A 92 -10.10 9.13 10.16
N ILE A 93 -10.34 10.30 10.77
CA ILE A 93 -9.79 11.58 10.30
C ILE A 93 -8.33 11.66 10.71
N LYS A 94 -8.04 11.39 11.99
CA LYS A 94 -6.68 11.46 12.52
C LYS A 94 -5.73 10.45 11.88
N THR A 95 -6.22 9.27 11.53
CA THR A 95 -5.41 8.21 10.92
C THR A 95 -5.46 8.23 9.39
N LEU A 96 -6.11 9.22 8.77
CA LEU A 96 -6.33 9.24 7.33
C LEU A 96 -5.05 9.14 6.48
N PRO A 97 -3.94 9.85 6.79
CA PRO A 97 -2.71 9.76 5.98
C PRO A 97 -2.21 8.32 5.88
N GLU A 98 -2.06 7.66 7.04
CA GLU A 98 -1.64 6.27 7.18
C GLU A 98 -2.62 5.31 6.50
N ASN A 99 -3.91 5.53 6.68
CA ASN A 99 -4.94 4.69 6.08
C ASN A 99 -4.89 4.71 4.54
N ILE A 100 -4.62 5.87 3.93
CA ILE A 100 -4.43 5.99 2.48
C ILE A 100 -3.17 5.22 2.07
N ALA A 101 -2.06 5.46 2.76
CA ALA A 101 -0.77 4.84 2.48
C ALA A 101 -0.83 3.31 2.57
N ASP A 102 -1.46 2.75 3.61
CA ASP A 102 -1.63 1.31 3.80
C ASP A 102 -2.49 0.66 2.71
N ASN A 103 -3.68 1.23 2.44
CA ASN A 103 -4.62 0.64 1.49
C ASN A 103 -4.08 0.66 0.06
N GLU A 104 -3.49 1.78 -0.37
CA GLU A 104 -2.92 1.88 -1.71
C GLU A 104 -1.53 1.23 -1.79
N GLY A 105 -0.74 1.20 -0.71
CA GLY A 105 0.57 0.53 -0.67
C GLY A 105 0.47 -0.98 -0.88
N VAL A 106 -0.46 -1.65 -0.20
CA VAL A 106 -0.71 -3.09 -0.42
C VAL A 106 -1.21 -3.36 -1.84
N LYS A 107 -2.08 -2.49 -2.37
CA LYS A 107 -2.62 -2.60 -3.72
C LYS A 107 -1.55 -2.40 -4.79
N LEU A 108 -0.61 -1.47 -4.58
CA LEU A 108 0.55 -1.28 -5.46
C LEU A 108 1.47 -2.50 -5.42
N ALA A 109 1.71 -3.06 -4.24
CA ALA A 109 2.57 -4.23 -4.07
C ALA A 109 2.01 -5.52 -4.68
N PHE A 110 0.69 -5.62 -4.81
CA PHE A 110 0.01 -6.78 -5.37
C PHE A 110 -0.11 -6.77 -6.90
N LYS A 111 -0.06 -5.58 -7.52
CA LYS A 111 -0.20 -5.41 -8.98
C LYS A 111 1.04 -5.88 -9.74
#